data_AF-A0A258CFU4-F1
#
_entry.id   AF-A0A258CFU4-F1
#
_cell.length_a   1.000
_cell.length_b   1.000
_cell.length_c   1.000
_cell.angle_alpha   90.00
_cell.angle_beta   90.00
_cell.angle_gamma   90.00
#
_symmetry.space_group_name_H-M   'P 1'
#
loop_
_entity.id
_entity.type
_entity.pdbx_description
1 polymer ?
#
loop_
_entity_poly.entity_id
_entity_poly.type
_entity_poly.pdbx_seq_one_letter_code
_entity_poly.pdbx_strand_id
1 'polypeptide(L)'
;MTTQFRLGLIVNPLAGLGGSVGLKGSDGMAEQALALGAVPMAQQRARQSLEQLSRQRWEDAAKGAPAYGPAMNELKGGEAQFLV
;
A
#
# COMPACT_ATOMS: atom_id res chain seq x y z
N MET A 1 -14.16 -25.94 -7.52
CA MET A 1 -12.88 -25.52 -6.90
C MET A 1 -12.84 -24.00 -6.95
N THR A 2 -12.85 -23.34 -5.80
CA THR A 2 -12.77 -21.87 -5.74
C THR A 2 -11.30 -21.48 -5.79
N THR A 3 -10.87 -20.78 -6.83
CA THR A 3 -9.49 -20.30 -6.93
C THR A 3 -9.25 -19.25 -5.85
N GLN A 4 -8.27 -19.48 -4.98
CA GLN A 4 -7.84 -18.50 -3.98
C GLN A 4 -7.35 -17.23 -4.70
N PHE A 5 -7.95 -16.08 -4.42
CA PHE A 5 -7.43 -14.79 -4.90
C PHE A 5 -6.09 -14.49 -4.22
N ARG A 6 -5.07 -14.17 -5.00
CA ARG A 6 -3.72 -13.81 -4.53
C ARG A 6 -3.32 -12.49 -5.17
N LEU A 7 -2.84 -11.55 -4.34
CA LEU A 7 -2.33 -10.26 -4.77
C LEU A 7 -0.89 -10.12 -4.29
N GLY A 8 0.00 -9.70 -5.18
CA GLY A 8 1.38 -9.31 -4.85
C GLY A 8 1.59 -7.83 -5.16
N LEU A 9 2.37 -7.14 -4.32
CA LEU A 9 2.72 -5.73 -4.50
C LEU A 9 4.23 -5.59 -4.62
N ILE A 10 4.70 -4.92 -5.68
CA ILE A 10 6.10 -4.51 -5.85
C ILE A 10 6.16 -2.99 -5.74
N VAL A 11 7.02 -2.49 -4.84
CA VAL A 11 7.21 -1.06 -4.63
C VAL A 11 8.52 -0.62 -5.26
N ASN A 12 8.45 0.22 -6.31
CA ASN A 12 9.62 0.91 -6.85
C ASN A 12 10.04 2.03 -5.86
N PRO A 13 11.24 1.98 -5.24
CA PRO A 13 11.67 2.98 -4.26
C PRO A 13 11.73 4.41 -4.82
N LEU A 14 11.95 4.56 -6.12
CA LEU A 14 12.12 5.85 -6.80
C LEU A 14 10.80 6.44 -7.34
N ALA A 15 9.69 5.71 -7.20
CA ALA A 15 8.40 6.14 -7.73
C ALA A 15 7.96 7.48 -7.11
N GLY A 16 7.57 8.42 -7.97
CA GLY A 16 7.01 9.71 -7.56
C GLY A 16 8.03 10.75 -7.08
N LEU A 17 9.34 10.47 -7.14
CA LEU A 17 10.39 11.41 -6.73
C LEU A 17 10.32 12.74 -7.49
N GLY A 18 10.21 12.68 -8.82
CA GLY A 18 10.29 13.88 -9.66
C GLY A 18 9.24 14.95 -9.35
N GLY A 19 8.02 14.53 -8.98
CA GLY A 19 6.94 15.47 -8.66
C GLY A 19 7.23 16.32 -7.42
N SER A 20 7.98 15.80 -6.45
CA SER A 20 8.33 16.55 -5.22
C SER A 20 9.24 17.76 -5.45
N VAL A 21 9.93 17.77 -6.60
CA VAL A 21 10.89 18.83 -6.99
C VAL A 21 10.46 19.52 -8.30
N GLY A 22 9.21 19.38 -8.71
CA GLY A 22 8.65 20.07 -9.88
C GLY A 22 9.01 19.47 -11.25
N LEU A 23 9.56 18.25 -11.30
CA LEU A 23 9.77 17.51 -12.55
C LEU A 23 8.49 16.78 -12.96
N LYS A 24 8.37 16.45 -14.25
CA LYS A 24 7.20 15.74 -14.81
C LYS A 24 6.99 14.34 -14.20
N GLY A 25 8.03 13.72 -13.65
CA GLY A 25 8.00 12.39 -13.04
C GLY A 25 9.41 11.89 -12.70
N SER A 26 9.53 10.67 -12.16
CA SER A 26 10.82 10.02 -11.87
C SER A 26 11.40 9.24 -13.05
N ASP A 27 10.62 8.99 -14.10
CA ASP A 27 11.04 8.16 -15.24
C ASP A 27 12.17 8.85 -16.02
N GLY A 28 13.36 8.24 -15.99
CA GLY A 28 14.59 8.81 -16.55
C GLY A 28 15.16 10.01 -15.77
N MET A 29 14.48 10.46 -14.72
CA MET A 29 14.80 11.72 -14.01
C MET A 29 15.06 11.50 -12.51
N ALA A 30 15.05 10.25 -12.02
CA ALA A 30 15.19 9.96 -10.61
C ALA A 30 16.51 10.50 -10.02
N GLU A 31 17.62 10.38 -10.74
CA GLU A 31 18.92 10.93 -10.31
C GLU A 31 18.88 12.46 -10.20
N GLN A 32 18.32 13.14 -11.19
CA GLN A 32 18.13 14.59 -11.14
C GLN A 32 17.22 14.98 -9.97
N ALA A 33 16.15 14.21 -9.72
CA ALA A 33 15.25 14.46 -8.61
C ALA A 33 15.99 14.36 -7.26
N LEU A 34 16.81 13.32 -7.08
CA LEU A 34 17.65 13.15 -5.89
C LEU A 34 18.67 14.29 -5.75
N ALA A 35 19.30 14.73 -6.85
CA ALA A 35 20.23 15.85 -6.85
C ALA A 35 19.56 17.18 -6.48
N LEU A 36 18.28 17.36 -6.79
CA LEU A 36 17.45 18.49 -6.38
C LEU A 36 16.92 18.38 -4.94
N GLY A 37 17.28 17.31 -4.20
CA GLY A 37 16.89 17.10 -2.81
C GLY A 37 15.60 16.32 -2.61
N ALA A 38 15.06 15.66 -3.64
CA ALA A 38 13.91 14.78 -3.48
C ALA A 38 14.25 13.61 -2.54
N VAL A 39 13.33 13.26 -1.64
CA VAL A 39 13.47 12.13 -0.70
C VAL A 39 12.58 10.97 -1.15
N PRO A 40 13.09 9.73 -1.26
CA PRO A 40 12.30 8.55 -1.60
C PRO A 40 11.22 8.27 -0.55
N MET A 41 9.94 8.37 -0.95
CA MET A 41 8.80 8.18 -0.04
C MET A 41 7.92 6.97 -0.41
N ALA A 42 8.23 6.25 -1.49
CA ALA A 42 7.37 5.19 -2.02
C ALA A 42 7.07 4.10 -0.98
N GLN A 43 8.10 3.61 -0.27
CA GLN A 43 7.94 2.57 0.77
C GLN A 43 7.12 3.06 1.96
N GLN A 44 7.37 4.29 2.43
CA GLN A 44 6.61 4.88 3.54
C GLN A 44 5.13 5.06 3.17
N ARG A 45 4.86 5.54 1.95
CA ARG A 45 3.48 5.69 1.45
C ARG A 45 2.78 4.34 1.30
N ALA A 46 3.48 3.33 0.74
CA ALA A 46 2.94 1.98 0.63
C ALA A 46 2.58 1.40 2.02
N ARG A 47 3.49 1.52 2.99
CA ARG A 47 3.25 1.11 4.38
C ARG A 47 2.02 1.82 4.96
N GLN A 48 1.95 3.15 4.87
CA GLN A 48 0.83 3.93 5.39
C GLN A 48 -0.52 3.52 4.78
N SER A 49 -0.56 3.28 3.47
CA SER A 49 -1.76 2.81 2.78
C SER A 49 -2.16 1.40 3.23
N LEU A 50 -1.21 0.47 3.29
CA LEU A 50 -1.47 -0.90 3.73
C LEU A 50 -1.91 -0.97 5.20
N GLU A 51 -1.35 -0.13 6.07
CA GLU A 51 -1.78 0.01 7.46
C GLU A 51 -3.24 0.46 7.57
N GLN A 52 -3.66 1.42 6.74
CA GLN A 52 -5.05 1.87 6.73
C GLN A 52 -6.00 0.77 6.24
N LEU A 53 -5.62 0.04 5.18
CA LEU A 53 -6.41 -1.09 4.69
C LEU A 53 -6.49 -2.23 5.72
N SER A 54 -5.39 -2.48 6.42
CA SER A 54 -5.33 -3.45 7.52
C SER A 54 -6.29 -3.08 8.66
N ARG A 55 -6.34 -1.80 9.06
CA ARG A 55 -7.32 -1.30 10.04
C ARG A 55 -8.77 -1.44 9.57
N GLN A 56 -9.06 -1.02 8.35
CA GLN A 56 -10.42 -1.08 7.81
C GLN A 56 -10.97 -2.51 7.83
N ARG A 57 -10.12 -3.52 7.56
CA ARG A 57 -10.50 -4.94 7.62
C ARG A 57 -11.10 -5.35 8.98
N TRP A 58 -10.60 -4.81 10.08
CA TRP A 58 -11.11 -5.13 11.42
C TRP A 58 -12.43 -4.42 11.73
N GLU A 59 -12.59 -3.18 11.28
CA GLU A 59 -13.87 -2.48 11.40
C GLU A 59 -14.98 -3.19 10.62
N ASP A 60 -14.64 -3.64 9.41
CA ASP A 60 -15.49 -4.41 8.53
C ASP A 60 -15.90 -5.75 9.17
N ALA A 61 -14.94 -6.45 9.79
CA ALA A 61 -15.21 -7.68 10.53
C ALA A 61 -16.13 -7.44 11.74
N ALA A 62 -15.93 -6.35 12.50
CA ALA A 62 -16.79 -5.98 13.62
C ALA A 62 -18.22 -5.66 13.18
N LYS A 63 -18.40 -5.11 11.98
CA LYS A 63 -19.71 -4.83 11.37
C LYS A 63 -20.35 -6.07 10.71
N GLY A 64 -19.61 -7.19 10.61
CA GLY A 64 -20.07 -8.43 9.99
C GLY A 64 -20.16 -8.36 8.46
N ALA A 65 -19.75 -7.26 7.83
CA ALA A 65 -19.75 -7.08 6.38
C ALA A 65 -18.64 -6.11 5.96
N PRO A 66 -17.88 -6.42 4.90
CA PRO A 66 -16.90 -5.49 4.34
C PRO A 66 -17.55 -4.25 3.76
N ALA A 67 -16.84 -3.12 3.86
CA ALA A 67 -17.27 -1.86 3.23
C ALA A 67 -17.27 -1.97 1.69
N TYR A 68 -16.46 -2.86 1.13
CA TYR A 68 -16.35 -3.08 -0.32
C TYR A 68 -16.17 -4.56 -0.68
N GLY A 69 -16.98 -5.04 -1.64
CA GLY A 69 -16.90 -6.40 -2.17
C GLY A 69 -17.41 -7.50 -1.23
N PRO A 70 -17.33 -8.79 -1.62
CA PRO A 70 -17.65 -9.92 -0.75
C PRO A 70 -16.54 -10.17 0.28
N ALA A 71 -16.88 -10.77 1.43
CA ALA A 71 -15.88 -11.15 2.44
C ALA A 71 -14.91 -12.21 1.86
N MET A 72 -13.66 -11.81 1.61
CA MET A 72 -12.67 -12.71 1.01
C MET A 72 -11.86 -13.53 2.04
N ASN A 73 -11.95 -13.19 3.34
CA ASN A 73 -11.23 -13.87 4.42
C ASN A 73 -12.12 -14.00 5.67
N GLU A 74 -12.15 -15.18 6.28
CA GLU A 74 -12.72 -15.40 7.63
C GLU A 74 -11.61 -15.20 8.68
N LEU A 75 -11.82 -14.30 9.64
CA LEU A 75 -10.90 -14.15 10.78
C LEU A 75 -11.13 -15.29 11.77
N LYS A 76 -10.06 -16.05 12.08
CA LYS A 76 -10.15 -17.21 13.00
C LYS A 76 -9.75 -16.88 14.44
N GLY A 77 -9.27 -15.67 14.69
CA GLY A 77 -8.72 -15.25 15.99
C GLY A 77 -7.28 -15.74 16.21
N GLY A 78 -6.45 -14.92 16.85
CA GLY A 78 -5.03 -15.21 17.10
C GLY A 78 -4.05 -14.71 16.01
N GLU A 79 -4.57 -14.20 14.89
CA GLU A 79 -3.77 -13.47 13.89
C GLU A 79 -3.33 -12.12 14.45
N ALA A 80 -2.13 -11.64 14.06
CA ALA A 80 -1.70 -10.30 14.42
C ALA A 80 -2.73 -9.28 13.95
N GLN A 81 -3.17 -8.40 14.86
CA GLN A 81 -4.13 -7.34 14.52
C GLN A 81 -3.59 -6.45 13.39
N PHE A 82 -2.27 -6.29 13.30
CA PHE A 82 -1.62 -5.54 12.23
C PHE A 82 -0.33 -6.22 11.80
N LEU A 83 -0.19 -6.49 10.50
CA LEU A 83 1.07 -6.90 9.88
C LEU A 83 1.14 -6.20 8.52
N VAL A 84 2.19 -5.40 8.31
CA VAL A 84 2.49 -4.70 7.04
C VAL A 84 3.90 -5.03 6.65
#